data_AF-A0A2H0R819-F1
#
_entry.id   AF-A0A2H0R819-F1
#
_cell.length_a   1.000
_cell.length_b   1.000
_cell.length_c   1.000
_cell.angle_alpha   90.00
_cell.angle_beta   90.00
_cell.angle_gamma   90.00
#
_symmetry.space_group_name_H-M   'P 1'
#
loop_
_entity.id
_entity.type
_entity.pdbx_description
1 polymer ?
#
loop_
_entity_poly.entity_id
_entity_poly.type
_entity_poly.pdbx_seq_one_letter_code
_entity_poly.pdbx_strand_id
1 'polypeptide(L)'
;NWWLRRSRKRKDSLELLKYLLLEISKLSAPFIPFTAEDIFMRLQKGDQTGTESVHLSDWPSADKKLIDDGLEKQMEEVRGLIAEGLAIRKANQLKVRQPLRSSVLGLSNEFSSDLENLIREELNIKDIIYDKSQKEKIILDLKLDQSLIFEGYAKELMRQIQDMRKEAGYRMDDEVSCQWYSESPELSSAINKWSKEIKTEVSLKTFDNSPHDNKIYNVEKEFELTVNGKVWLGIKK
;
A
#
# COMPACT_ATOMS: atom_id res chain seq x y z
N ASN A 1 -2.81 7.94 -9.29
CA ASN A 1 -2.54 7.73 -7.85
C ASN A 1 -1.52 6.63 -7.51
N TRP A 2 -0.74 6.13 -8.48
CA TRP A 2 0.19 5.03 -8.23
C TRP A 2 1.42 5.44 -7.41
N TRP A 3 2.07 6.55 -7.77
CA TRP A 3 3.22 7.09 -7.04
C TRP A 3 2.88 7.47 -5.59
N LEU A 4 1.82 8.26 -5.38
CA LEU A 4 1.40 8.69 -4.03
C LEU A 4 1.17 7.51 -3.08
N ARG A 5 0.55 6.43 -3.55
CA ARG A 5 0.26 5.25 -2.72
C ARG A 5 1.54 4.57 -2.24
N ARG A 6 2.58 4.52 -3.07
CA ARG A 6 3.90 3.93 -2.74
C ARG A 6 4.76 4.86 -1.88
N SER A 7 4.66 6.16 -2.12
CA SER A 7 5.47 7.18 -1.46
C SER A 7 5.02 7.52 -0.04
N ARG A 8 3.80 7.14 0.38
CA ARG A 8 3.23 7.46 1.71
C ARG A 8 4.13 7.11 2.91
N LYS A 9 4.88 6.01 2.84
CA LYS A 9 5.77 5.56 3.94
C LYS A 9 7.22 6.09 3.79
N ARG A 10 7.55 6.78 2.69
CA ARG A 10 8.92 7.20 2.30
C ARG A 10 9.16 8.67 2.63
N LYS A 11 10.09 8.97 3.54
CA LYS A 11 10.40 10.36 3.94
C LYS A 11 11.10 11.15 2.82
N ASP A 12 11.96 10.49 2.07
CA ASP A 12 12.67 10.96 0.87
C ASP A 12 11.72 11.43 -0.25
N SER A 13 10.49 10.90 -0.29
CA SER A 13 9.52 11.28 -1.31
C SER A 13 8.90 12.67 -1.11
N LEU A 14 9.03 13.27 0.08
CA LEU A 14 8.39 14.54 0.41
C LEU A 14 8.96 15.72 -0.39
N GLU A 15 10.27 15.73 -0.61
CA GLU A 15 10.92 16.78 -1.41
C GLU A 15 10.46 16.74 -2.87
N LEU A 16 10.42 15.53 -3.45
CA LEU A 16 9.90 15.33 -4.80
C LEU A 16 8.42 15.69 -4.90
N LEU A 17 7.61 15.35 -3.88
CA LEU A 17 6.20 15.76 -3.83
C LEU A 17 6.07 17.29 -3.80
N LYS A 18 6.86 17.98 -2.95
CA LYS A 18 6.88 19.45 -2.89
C LYS A 18 7.21 20.03 -4.26
N TYR A 19 8.26 19.54 -4.90
CA TYR A 19 8.66 19.95 -6.26
C TYR A 19 7.51 19.77 -7.26
N LEU A 20 6.94 18.57 -7.35
CA LEU A 20 5.84 18.27 -8.28
C LEU A 20 4.61 19.16 -8.06
N LEU A 21 4.24 19.42 -6.80
CA LEU A 21 3.11 20.29 -6.48
C LEU A 21 3.36 21.73 -6.93
N LEU A 22 4.58 22.24 -6.75
CA LEU A 22 4.96 23.59 -7.22
C LEU A 22 4.90 23.68 -8.75
N GLU A 23 5.44 22.69 -9.46
CA GLU A 23 5.41 22.67 -10.93
C GLU A 23 3.99 22.53 -11.47
N ILE A 24 3.16 21.67 -10.86
CA ILE A 24 1.74 21.53 -11.22
C ILE A 24 0.96 22.83 -10.94
N SER A 25 1.25 23.53 -9.84
CA SER A 25 0.68 24.85 -9.57
C SER A 25 0.99 25.83 -10.70
N LYS A 26 2.24 25.92 -11.17
CA LYS A 26 2.62 26.79 -12.30
C LYS A 26 1.86 26.43 -13.58
N LEU A 27 1.79 25.14 -13.93
CA LEU A 27 1.09 24.66 -15.12
C LEU A 27 -0.43 24.91 -15.06
N SER A 28 -1.01 24.81 -13.87
CA SER A 28 -2.46 24.91 -13.67
C SER A 28 -2.94 26.34 -13.40
N ALA A 29 -2.04 27.28 -13.09
CA ALA A 29 -2.35 28.67 -12.80
C ALA A 29 -3.23 29.38 -13.87
N PRO A 30 -3.06 29.15 -15.19
CA PRO A 30 -3.96 29.73 -16.20
C PRO A 30 -5.40 29.22 -16.15
N PHE A 31 -5.63 28.04 -15.57
CA PHE A 31 -6.93 27.36 -15.56
C PHE A 31 -7.64 27.43 -14.21
N ILE A 32 -6.88 27.33 -13.12
CA ILE A 32 -7.38 27.31 -11.73
C ILE A 32 -6.57 28.26 -10.84
N PRO A 33 -6.55 29.57 -11.14
CA PRO A 33 -5.61 30.55 -10.55
C PRO A 33 -5.61 30.55 -9.02
N PHE A 34 -6.79 30.61 -8.40
CA PHE A 34 -6.89 30.66 -6.94
C PHE A 34 -6.42 29.37 -6.25
N THR A 35 -6.67 28.21 -6.85
CA THR A 35 -6.23 26.92 -6.30
C THR A 35 -4.72 26.73 -6.48
N ALA A 36 -4.20 27.09 -7.67
CA ALA A 36 -2.78 27.06 -7.95
C ALA A 36 -2.00 27.96 -6.98
N GLU A 37 -2.50 29.18 -6.75
CA GLU A 37 -1.94 30.16 -5.81
C GLU A 37 -1.98 29.65 -4.36
N ASP A 38 -3.12 29.12 -3.88
CA ASP A 38 -3.22 28.59 -2.51
C ASP A 38 -2.24 27.44 -2.27
N ILE A 39 -2.10 26.51 -3.21
CA ILE A 39 -1.12 25.41 -3.13
C ILE A 39 0.31 25.97 -3.10
N PHE A 40 0.64 26.86 -4.03
CA PHE A 40 1.97 27.43 -4.18
C PHE A 40 2.41 28.19 -2.92
N MET A 41 1.54 29.07 -2.42
CA MET A 41 1.81 29.89 -1.23
C MET A 41 1.95 29.07 0.04
N ARG A 42 1.16 28.00 0.20
CA ARG A 42 1.31 27.11 1.37
C ARG A 42 2.63 26.36 1.38
N LEU A 43 3.15 25.99 0.21
CA LEU A 43 4.42 25.25 0.09
C LEU A 43 5.64 26.16 0.15
N GLN A 44 5.52 27.43 -0.25
CA GLN A 44 6.62 28.41 -0.19
C GLN A 44 6.80 29.12 1.15
N LYS A 45 5.81 29.10 2.07
CA LYS A 45 5.89 29.79 3.38
C LYS A 45 7.12 29.46 4.25
N GLY A 46 7.98 28.51 3.87
CA GLY A 46 9.27 28.21 4.51
C GLY A 46 10.54 28.53 3.69
N ASP A 47 10.44 28.86 2.40
CA ASP A 47 11.57 29.25 1.54
C ASP A 47 11.55 30.76 1.29
N GLN A 48 12.50 31.50 1.87
CA GLN A 48 12.61 32.96 1.73
C GLN A 48 13.10 33.44 0.34
N THR A 49 13.29 32.52 -0.61
CA THR A 49 13.96 32.77 -1.90
C THR A 49 13.02 32.67 -3.12
N GLY A 50 11.71 32.48 -2.92
CA GLY A 50 10.73 32.30 -4.00
C GLY A 50 9.97 33.57 -4.43
N THR A 51 9.46 33.56 -5.67
CA THR A 51 8.53 34.56 -6.22
C THR A 51 7.25 34.70 -5.38
N GLU A 52 6.76 35.92 -5.16
CA GLU A 52 5.63 36.22 -4.27
C GLU A 52 4.28 35.59 -4.65
N SER A 53 4.11 35.16 -5.91
CA SER A 53 2.90 34.52 -6.42
C SER A 53 3.24 33.54 -7.53
N VAL A 54 2.40 32.51 -7.71
CA VAL A 54 2.53 31.58 -8.84
C VAL A 54 2.38 32.31 -10.19
N HIS A 55 1.62 33.40 -10.21
CA HIS A 55 1.35 34.18 -11.43
C HIS A 55 2.54 35.03 -11.89
N LEU A 56 3.53 35.20 -11.01
CA LEU A 56 4.80 35.86 -11.31
C LEU A 56 5.92 34.86 -11.59
N SER A 57 5.62 33.56 -11.53
CA SER A 57 6.59 32.52 -11.83
C SER A 57 6.77 32.34 -13.33
N ASP A 58 8.00 32.03 -13.74
CA ASP A 58 8.27 31.59 -15.10
C ASP A 58 7.56 30.28 -15.43
N TRP A 59 7.23 30.12 -16.72
CA TRP A 59 6.69 28.87 -17.23
C TRP A 59 7.69 27.74 -17.00
N PRO A 60 7.26 26.58 -16.47
CA PRO A 60 8.16 25.50 -16.15
C PRO A 60 8.79 24.90 -17.41
N SER A 61 10.09 24.62 -17.34
CA SER A 61 10.85 24.02 -18.44
C SER A 61 11.36 22.65 -18.04
N ALA A 62 11.25 21.69 -18.96
CA ALA A 62 11.68 20.32 -18.70
C ALA A 62 13.21 20.21 -18.81
N ASP A 63 13.83 19.62 -17.79
CA ASP A 63 15.23 19.21 -17.87
C ASP A 63 15.33 17.90 -18.68
N LYS A 64 15.79 18.02 -19.93
CA LYS A 64 15.95 16.88 -20.85
C LYS A 64 16.90 15.81 -20.33
N LYS A 65 17.78 16.12 -19.38
CA LYS A 65 18.72 15.14 -18.79
C LYS A 65 18.04 14.15 -17.85
N LEU A 66 16.89 14.52 -17.29
CA LEU A 66 16.12 13.69 -16.37
C LEU A 66 15.10 12.80 -17.08
N ILE A 67 14.94 12.95 -18.40
CA ILE A 67 14.02 12.16 -19.21
C ILE A 67 14.74 10.89 -19.64
N ASP A 68 14.18 9.74 -19.27
CA ASP A 68 14.68 8.42 -19.63
C ASP A 68 13.58 7.63 -20.35
N ASP A 69 13.55 7.76 -21.69
CA ASP A 69 12.58 7.07 -22.55
C ASP A 69 12.68 5.53 -22.45
N GLY A 70 13.85 5.00 -22.07
CA GLY A 70 14.06 3.58 -21.89
C GLY A 70 13.32 3.08 -20.65
N LEU A 71 13.52 3.78 -19.53
CA LEU A 71 12.82 3.51 -18.27
C LEU A 71 11.31 3.70 -18.41
N GLU A 72 10.85 4.72 -19.14
CA GLU A 72 9.42 4.95 -19.39
C GLU A 72 8.77 3.75 -20.10
N LYS A 73 9.42 3.21 -21.14
CA LYS A 73 8.95 2.01 -21.85
C LYS A 73 8.93 0.78 -20.95
N GLN A 74 9.98 0.56 -20.16
CA GLN A 74 10.01 -0.53 -19.19
C GLN A 74 8.88 -0.39 -18.16
N MET A 75 8.63 0.84 -17.69
CA MET A 75 7.56 1.13 -16.75
C MET A 75 6.17 0.88 -17.35
N GLU A 76 5.96 1.17 -18.62
CA GLU A 76 4.72 0.86 -19.32
C GLU A 76 4.50 -0.66 -19.42
N GLU A 77 5.54 -1.41 -19.79
CA GLU A 77 5.49 -2.88 -19.83
C GLU A 77 5.19 -3.48 -18.44
N VAL A 78 5.89 -3.03 -17.40
CA VAL A 78 5.67 -3.47 -16.01
C VAL A 78 4.25 -3.17 -15.55
N ARG A 79 3.69 -2.00 -15.89
CA ARG A 79 2.29 -1.68 -15.56
C ARG A 79 1.31 -2.60 -16.28
N GLY A 80 1.61 -2.97 -17.53
CA GLY A 80 0.85 -3.97 -18.29
C GLY A 80 0.84 -5.33 -17.56
N LEU A 81 2.01 -5.84 -17.18
CA LEU A 81 2.15 -7.09 -16.43
C LEU A 81 1.39 -7.07 -15.11
N ILE A 82 1.48 -5.97 -14.36
CA ILE A 82 0.75 -5.82 -13.09
C ILE A 82 -0.76 -5.83 -13.34
N ALA A 83 -1.25 -5.14 -14.38
CA ALA A 83 -2.66 -5.13 -14.71
C ALA A 83 -3.17 -6.54 -15.08
N GLU A 84 -2.43 -7.27 -15.90
CA GLU A 84 -2.72 -8.67 -16.25
C GLU A 84 -2.70 -9.59 -15.03
N GLY A 85 -1.68 -9.48 -14.18
CA GLY A 85 -1.59 -10.24 -12.93
C GLY A 85 -2.76 -9.96 -11.97
N LEU A 86 -3.14 -8.70 -11.79
CA LEU A 86 -4.31 -8.33 -10.99
C LEU A 86 -5.60 -8.87 -11.59
N ALA A 87 -5.72 -8.93 -12.93
CA ALA A 87 -6.86 -9.52 -13.61
C ALA A 87 -6.95 -11.04 -13.35
N ILE A 88 -5.81 -11.76 -13.43
CA ILE A 88 -5.74 -13.20 -13.09
C ILE A 88 -6.18 -13.43 -11.65
N ARG A 89 -5.71 -12.61 -10.70
CA ARG A 89 -6.12 -12.69 -9.30
C ARG A 89 -7.63 -12.48 -9.13
N LYS A 90 -8.19 -11.48 -9.81
CA LYS A 90 -9.63 -11.17 -9.77
C LYS A 90 -10.45 -12.33 -10.35
N ALA A 91 -10.03 -12.92 -11.45
CA ALA A 91 -10.70 -14.06 -12.07
C ALA A 91 -10.74 -15.28 -11.14
N ASN A 92 -9.69 -15.49 -10.35
CA ASN A 92 -9.59 -16.56 -9.36
C ASN A 92 -10.08 -16.16 -7.95
N GLN A 93 -10.73 -14.99 -7.80
CA GLN A 93 -11.27 -14.48 -6.53
C GLN A 93 -10.21 -14.33 -5.41
N LEU A 94 -8.94 -14.17 -5.77
CA LEU A 94 -7.84 -13.99 -4.83
C LEU A 94 -7.61 -12.52 -4.52
N LYS A 95 -7.93 -12.12 -3.28
CA LYS A 95 -7.67 -10.77 -2.77
C LYS A 95 -6.17 -10.45 -2.85
N VAL A 96 -5.77 -9.24 -3.26
CA VAL A 96 -4.35 -8.84 -3.35
C VAL A 96 -3.60 -8.97 -2.02
N ARG A 97 -4.30 -8.87 -0.88
CA ARG A 97 -3.72 -9.06 0.46
C ARG A 97 -3.25 -10.50 0.74
N GLN A 98 -3.79 -11.50 0.03
CA GLN A 98 -3.29 -12.87 0.10
C GLN A 98 -1.94 -12.94 -0.63
N PRO A 99 -0.81 -13.15 0.04
CA PRO A 99 0.45 -13.33 -0.67
C PRO A 99 0.41 -14.60 -1.53
N LEU A 100 1.08 -14.56 -2.68
CA LEU A 100 1.36 -15.75 -3.50
C LEU A 100 2.85 -16.07 -3.45
N ARG A 101 3.17 -17.31 -3.77
CA ARG A 101 4.56 -17.79 -3.77
C ARG A 101 5.38 -17.11 -4.84
N SER A 102 4.96 -17.24 -6.10
CA SER A 102 5.76 -16.74 -7.21
C SER A 102 4.90 -16.35 -8.42
N SER A 103 5.49 -15.59 -9.32
CA SER A 103 5.00 -15.42 -10.69
C SER A 103 6.05 -15.87 -11.70
N VAL A 104 5.60 -16.45 -12.80
CA VAL A 104 6.43 -16.71 -13.97
C VAL A 104 6.18 -15.60 -15.00
N LEU A 105 7.25 -14.96 -15.47
CA LEU A 105 7.21 -13.96 -16.54
C LEU A 105 7.69 -14.59 -17.84
N GLY A 106 6.85 -14.54 -18.86
CA GLY A 106 7.10 -15.03 -20.22
C GLY A 106 8.04 -14.16 -21.03
N LEU A 107 9.06 -13.57 -20.39
CA LEU A 107 9.90 -12.51 -20.97
C LEU A 107 11.35 -12.95 -21.06
N SER A 108 12.04 -12.42 -22.09
CA SER A 108 13.42 -12.78 -22.38
C SER A 108 14.46 -11.95 -21.64
N ASN A 109 14.08 -10.75 -21.22
CA ASN A 109 14.95 -9.79 -20.56
C ASN A 109 14.48 -9.64 -19.11
N GLU A 110 15.43 -9.64 -18.20
CA GLU A 110 15.18 -9.37 -16.79
C GLU A 110 15.01 -7.86 -16.58
N PHE A 111 14.08 -7.49 -15.68
CA PHE A 111 13.93 -6.12 -15.28
C PHE A 111 15.00 -5.74 -14.24
N SER A 112 15.23 -4.44 -14.04
CA SER A 112 16.06 -3.99 -12.92
C SER A 112 15.43 -4.41 -11.59
N SER A 113 16.26 -4.57 -10.55
CA SER A 113 15.79 -4.98 -9.21
C SER A 113 14.67 -4.09 -8.67
N ASP A 114 14.68 -2.80 -9.01
CA ASP A 114 13.66 -1.84 -8.57
C ASP A 114 12.30 -2.11 -9.22
N LEU A 115 12.28 -2.46 -10.51
CA LEU A 115 11.09 -2.82 -11.26
C LEU A 115 10.57 -4.21 -10.87
N GLU A 116 11.45 -5.13 -10.50
CA GLU A 116 11.00 -6.41 -9.94
C GLU A 116 10.38 -6.24 -8.56
N ASN A 117 11.01 -5.46 -7.69
CA ASN A 117 10.45 -5.10 -6.38
C ASN A 117 9.06 -4.47 -6.56
N LEU A 118 8.90 -3.64 -7.59
CA LEU A 118 7.64 -3.02 -7.96
C LEU A 118 6.55 -4.04 -8.29
N ILE A 119 6.85 -5.02 -9.15
CA ILE A 119 5.93 -6.11 -9.49
C ILE A 119 5.59 -6.93 -8.25
N ARG A 120 6.61 -7.29 -7.45
CA ARG A 120 6.44 -8.10 -6.23
C ARG A 120 5.51 -7.44 -5.23
N GLU A 121 5.66 -6.15 -4.99
CA GLU A 121 4.82 -5.40 -4.06
C GLU A 121 3.39 -5.20 -4.57
N GLU A 122 3.21 -4.88 -5.86
CA GLU A 122 1.87 -4.62 -6.41
C GLU A 122 1.04 -5.89 -6.58
N LEU A 123 1.68 -7.01 -6.94
CA LEU A 123 1.03 -8.31 -7.03
C LEU A 123 1.04 -9.09 -5.71
N ASN A 124 1.77 -8.62 -4.69
CA ASN A 124 1.99 -9.30 -3.40
C ASN A 124 2.45 -10.75 -3.60
N ILE A 125 3.59 -10.91 -4.26
CA ILE A 125 4.23 -12.19 -4.55
C ILE A 125 5.63 -12.21 -3.92
N LYS A 126 6.14 -13.39 -3.54
CA LYS A 126 7.48 -13.51 -2.92
C LYS A 126 8.58 -13.51 -3.97
N ASP A 127 8.42 -14.31 -5.02
CA ASP A 127 9.46 -14.51 -6.04
C ASP A 127 8.96 -14.25 -7.48
N ILE A 128 9.90 -13.89 -8.36
CA ILE A 128 9.69 -13.77 -9.81
C ILE A 128 10.63 -14.74 -10.50
N ILE A 129 10.09 -15.51 -11.45
CA ILE A 129 10.82 -16.48 -12.25
C ILE A 129 10.65 -16.08 -13.72
N TYR A 130 11.73 -16.08 -14.49
CA TYR A 130 11.68 -15.79 -15.92
C TYR A 130 11.70 -17.10 -16.72
N ASP A 131 10.74 -17.28 -17.62
CA ASP A 131 10.66 -18.45 -18.50
C ASP A 131 10.17 -18.05 -19.88
N LYS A 132 11.07 -18.03 -20.86
CA LYS A 132 10.81 -17.64 -22.24
C LYS A 132 9.92 -18.63 -23.00
N SER A 133 9.73 -19.84 -22.48
CA SER A 133 8.93 -20.88 -23.13
C SER A 133 7.42 -20.65 -22.98
N GLN A 134 7.02 -19.80 -22.03
CA GLN A 134 5.63 -19.48 -21.76
C GLN A 134 5.05 -18.54 -22.83
N LYS A 135 3.81 -18.78 -23.23
CA LYS A 135 3.11 -17.92 -24.20
C LYS A 135 2.50 -16.69 -23.53
N GLU A 136 2.05 -16.85 -22.29
CA GLU A 136 1.51 -15.79 -21.47
C GLU A 136 2.65 -14.93 -20.91
N LYS A 137 2.44 -13.61 -20.90
CA LYS A 137 3.43 -12.67 -20.36
C LYS A 137 3.59 -12.82 -18.85
N ILE A 138 2.52 -13.17 -18.15
CA ILE A 138 2.52 -13.40 -16.71
C ILE A 138 1.63 -14.58 -16.33
N ILE A 139 2.17 -15.46 -15.49
CA ILE A 139 1.47 -16.59 -14.88
C ILE A 139 1.69 -16.51 -13.38
N LEU A 140 0.63 -16.65 -12.58
CA LEU A 140 0.72 -16.61 -11.12
C LEU A 140 0.67 -18.02 -10.54
N ASP A 141 1.50 -18.32 -9.54
CA ASP A 141 1.33 -19.52 -8.73
C ASP A 141 0.16 -19.32 -7.76
N LEU A 142 -0.96 -19.95 -8.10
CA LEU A 142 -2.21 -19.87 -7.32
C LEU A 142 -2.26 -20.87 -6.16
N LYS A 143 -1.25 -21.75 -6.02
CA LYS A 143 -1.22 -22.72 -4.93
C LYS A 143 -0.87 -22.01 -3.62
N LEU A 144 -1.78 -22.10 -2.66
CA LEU A 144 -1.59 -21.54 -1.33
C LEU A 144 -1.13 -22.65 -0.37
N ASP A 145 0.00 -22.41 0.29
CA ASP A 145 0.38 -23.18 1.48
C ASP A 145 -0.14 -22.53 2.76
N GLN A 146 -0.07 -23.27 3.87
CA GLN A 146 -0.56 -22.82 5.16
C GLN A 146 0.12 -21.53 5.64
N SER A 147 1.40 -21.33 5.31
CA SER A 147 2.12 -20.12 5.74
C SER A 147 1.62 -18.88 5.00
N LEU A 148 1.40 -18.99 3.69
CA LEU A 148 0.82 -17.92 2.87
C LEU A 148 -0.61 -17.60 3.32
N ILE A 149 -1.43 -18.61 3.60
CA ILE A 149 -2.80 -18.43 4.11
C ILE A 149 -2.77 -17.64 5.42
N PHE A 150 -1.89 -18.02 6.36
CA PHE A 150 -1.78 -17.34 7.65
C PHE A 150 -1.31 -15.89 7.52
N GLU A 151 -0.36 -15.61 6.62
CA GLU A 151 0.04 -14.23 6.30
C GLU A 151 -1.14 -13.43 5.71
N GLY A 152 -1.95 -14.06 4.85
CA GLY A 152 -3.16 -13.46 4.29
C GLY A 152 -4.16 -13.05 5.36
N TYR A 153 -4.43 -13.93 6.34
CA TYR A 153 -5.29 -13.62 7.49
C TYR A 153 -4.73 -12.48 8.34
N ALA A 154 -3.43 -12.48 8.61
CA ALA A 154 -2.78 -11.41 9.36
C ALA A 154 -2.94 -10.05 8.65
N LYS A 155 -2.69 -9.99 7.33
CA LYS A 155 -2.85 -8.75 6.54
C LYS A 155 -4.30 -8.27 6.47
N GLU A 156 -5.26 -9.18 6.41
CA GLU A 156 -6.68 -8.81 6.46
C GLU A 156 -7.06 -8.28 7.85
N LEU A 157 -6.56 -8.90 8.93
CA LEU A 157 -6.78 -8.44 10.30
C LEU A 157 -6.19 -7.05 10.53
N MET A 158 -4.96 -6.80 10.08
CA MET A 158 -4.32 -5.48 10.16
C MET A 158 -5.17 -4.40 9.49
N ARG A 159 -5.75 -4.69 8.32
CA ARG A 159 -6.67 -3.77 7.65
C ARG A 159 -7.89 -3.47 8.50
N GLN A 160 -8.52 -4.49 9.08
CA GLN A 160 -9.72 -4.31 9.89
C GLN A 160 -9.43 -3.43 11.11
N ILE A 161 -8.32 -3.68 11.81
CA ILE A 161 -7.91 -2.84 12.94
C ILE A 161 -7.67 -1.39 12.48
N GLN A 162 -7.01 -1.18 11.35
CA GLN A 162 -6.80 0.17 10.80
C GLN A 162 -8.10 0.88 10.42
N ASP A 163 -9.08 0.16 9.89
CA ASP A 163 -10.39 0.73 9.57
C ASP A 163 -11.19 1.03 10.84
N MET A 164 -11.12 0.18 11.86
CA MET A 164 -11.69 0.47 13.20
C MET A 164 -11.03 1.70 13.84
N ARG A 165 -9.70 1.89 13.70
CA ARG A 165 -9.02 3.11 14.19
C ARG A 165 -9.58 4.38 13.55
N LYS A 166 -9.86 4.35 12.24
CA LYS A 166 -10.44 5.50 11.51
C LYS A 166 -11.86 5.78 11.97
N GLU A 167 -12.67 4.74 12.14
CA GLU A 167 -14.05 4.84 12.63
C GLU A 167 -14.12 5.39 14.05
N ALA A 168 -13.17 5.01 14.92
CA ALA A 168 -13.01 5.56 16.25
C ALA A 168 -12.48 7.01 16.26
N GLY A 169 -12.08 7.56 15.10
CA GLY A 169 -11.50 8.91 14.99
C GLY A 169 -10.09 9.04 15.58
N TYR A 170 -9.36 7.94 15.72
CA TYR A 170 -8.01 7.96 16.30
C TYR A 170 -6.98 8.57 15.37
N ARG A 171 -6.00 9.24 15.97
CA ARG A 171 -4.83 9.80 15.28
C ARG A 171 -3.75 8.72 15.11
N MET A 172 -2.76 9.00 14.24
CA MET A 172 -1.65 8.06 14.00
C MET A 172 -0.75 7.87 15.24
N ASP A 173 -0.63 8.90 16.06
CA ASP A 173 0.17 8.97 17.28
C ASP A 173 -0.56 8.44 18.52
N ASP A 174 -1.84 8.06 18.39
CA ASP A 174 -2.61 7.53 19.50
C ASP A 174 -2.13 6.13 19.91
N GLU A 175 -1.90 5.96 21.22
CA GLU A 175 -1.68 4.65 21.83
C GLU A 175 -3.01 3.87 21.84
N VAL A 176 -3.10 2.81 21.04
CA VAL A 176 -4.31 1.98 20.93
C VAL A 176 -3.99 0.58 21.41
N SER A 177 -4.84 0.04 22.27
CA SER A 177 -4.82 -1.36 22.70
C SER A 177 -5.89 -2.13 21.94
N CYS A 178 -5.53 -3.30 21.41
CA CYS A 178 -6.46 -4.16 20.70
C CYS A 178 -6.55 -5.52 21.40
N GLN A 179 -7.77 -5.95 21.65
CA GLN A 179 -8.08 -7.29 22.12
C GLN A 179 -8.72 -8.07 20.99
N TRP A 180 -8.40 -9.36 20.91
CA TRP A 180 -8.97 -10.24 19.92
C TRP A 180 -9.29 -11.61 20.51
N TYR A 181 -10.26 -12.29 19.91
CA TYR A 181 -10.60 -13.66 20.26
C TYR A 181 -11.12 -14.42 19.05
N SER A 182 -10.80 -15.71 18.97
CA SER A 182 -11.34 -16.62 17.94
C SER A 182 -11.52 -18.01 18.53
N GLU A 183 -12.69 -18.61 18.26
CA GLU A 183 -12.96 -20.00 18.64
C GLU A 183 -12.23 -21.01 17.74
N SER A 184 -11.74 -20.57 16.58
CA SER A 184 -10.98 -21.43 15.65
C SER A 184 -9.52 -21.56 16.12
N PRO A 185 -9.04 -22.79 16.41
CA PRO A 185 -7.64 -23.01 16.79
C PRO A 185 -6.65 -22.64 15.67
N GLU A 186 -7.06 -22.84 14.42
CA GLU A 186 -6.25 -22.50 13.25
C GLU A 186 -6.03 -20.97 13.17
N LEU A 187 -7.10 -20.18 13.28
CA LEU A 187 -7.00 -18.72 13.25
C LEU A 187 -6.22 -18.19 14.46
N SER A 188 -6.45 -18.76 15.63
CA SER A 188 -5.70 -18.39 16.83
C SER A 188 -4.20 -18.63 16.66
N SER A 189 -3.82 -19.76 16.05
CA SER A 189 -2.42 -20.08 15.76
C SER A 189 -1.83 -19.14 14.70
N ALA A 190 -2.59 -18.82 13.65
CA ALA A 190 -2.19 -17.89 12.61
C ALA A 190 -1.94 -16.49 13.17
N ILE A 191 -2.89 -15.94 13.94
CA ILE A 191 -2.78 -14.59 14.50
C ILE A 191 -1.63 -14.53 15.52
N ASN A 192 -1.47 -15.55 16.37
CA ASN A 192 -0.35 -15.62 17.31
C ASN A 192 1.01 -15.63 16.60
N LYS A 193 1.15 -16.37 15.50
CA LYS A 193 2.39 -16.41 14.71
C LYS A 193 2.79 -15.02 14.19
N TRP A 194 1.82 -14.19 13.83
CA TRP A 194 2.04 -12.84 13.26
C TRP A 194 1.82 -11.70 14.26
N SER A 195 1.58 -12.00 15.55
CA SER A 195 1.21 -11.03 16.58
C SER A 195 2.18 -9.84 16.68
N LYS A 196 3.48 -10.12 16.65
CA LYS A 196 4.52 -9.08 16.69
C LYS A 196 4.45 -8.12 15.50
N GLU A 197 4.23 -8.66 14.31
CA GLU A 197 4.16 -7.86 13.08
C GLU A 197 2.88 -7.03 13.03
N ILE A 198 1.73 -7.63 13.40
CA ILE A 198 0.44 -6.93 13.50
C ILE A 198 0.55 -5.74 14.47
N LYS A 199 1.18 -5.95 15.63
CA LYS A 199 1.40 -4.91 16.64
C LYS A 199 2.22 -3.74 16.09
N THR A 200 3.29 -4.03 15.35
CA THR A 200 4.18 -3.01 14.77
C THR A 200 3.54 -2.27 13.60
N GLU A 201 2.96 -2.96 12.61
CA GLU A 201 2.34 -2.34 11.42
C GLU A 201 1.12 -1.48 11.79
N VAL A 202 0.39 -1.84 12.85
CA VAL A 202 -0.83 -1.13 13.28
C VAL A 202 -0.60 -0.14 14.43
N SER A 203 0.67 0.02 14.87
CA SER A 203 1.06 0.92 15.97
C SER A 203 0.21 0.70 17.22
N LEU A 204 0.16 -0.56 17.69
CA LEU A 204 -0.61 -0.95 18.87
C LEU A 204 0.26 -1.02 20.12
N LYS A 205 -0.27 -0.54 21.25
CA LYS A 205 0.35 -0.66 22.58
C LYS A 205 0.28 -2.09 23.10
N THR A 206 -0.89 -2.72 23.01
CA THR A 206 -1.09 -4.13 23.34
C THR A 206 -1.93 -4.82 22.27
N PHE A 207 -1.69 -6.12 22.10
CA PHE A 207 -2.40 -6.97 21.14
C PHE A 207 -2.57 -8.35 21.78
N ASP A 208 -3.65 -8.51 22.54
CA ASP A 208 -3.81 -9.63 23.47
C ASP A 208 -4.95 -10.54 23.05
N ASN A 209 -4.72 -11.85 23.15
CA ASN A 209 -5.75 -12.87 22.94
C ASN A 209 -6.47 -13.14 24.27
N SER A 210 -7.71 -12.70 24.38
CA SER A 210 -8.56 -13.05 25.52
C SER A 210 -10.04 -12.99 25.13
N PRO A 211 -10.88 -13.87 25.72
CA PRO A 211 -12.33 -13.86 25.47
C PRO A 211 -12.93 -12.48 25.68
N HIS A 212 -14.07 -12.23 25.04
CA HIS A 212 -14.83 -10.99 25.23
C HIS A 212 -15.06 -10.75 26.72
N ASP A 213 -14.70 -9.56 27.20
CA ASP A 213 -14.84 -9.16 28.60
C ASP A 213 -15.77 -7.95 28.73
N ASN A 214 -16.23 -7.66 29.94
CA ASN A 214 -17.09 -6.51 30.22
C ASN A 214 -16.36 -5.16 30.14
N LYS A 215 -15.21 -5.04 29.47
CA LYS A 215 -14.52 -3.76 29.31
C LYS A 215 -15.21 -2.90 28.26
N ILE A 216 -15.08 -1.59 28.40
CA ILE A 216 -15.58 -0.62 27.43
C ILE A 216 -14.58 -0.51 26.28
N TYR A 217 -15.03 -0.84 25.07
CA TYR A 217 -14.31 -0.62 23.81
C TYR A 217 -14.88 0.60 23.10
N ASN A 218 -14.04 1.35 22.40
CA ASN A 218 -14.52 2.46 21.57
C ASN A 218 -15.15 1.93 20.28
N VAL A 219 -14.60 0.86 19.72
CA VAL A 219 -15.17 0.13 18.58
C VAL A 219 -14.93 -1.36 18.81
N GLU A 220 -15.98 -2.16 18.64
CA GLU A 220 -15.94 -3.61 18.66
C GLU A 220 -16.64 -4.20 17.44
N LYS A 221 -16.05 -5.22 16.82
CA LYS A 221 -16.58 -5.87 15.61
C LYS A 221 -16.22 -7.35 15.58
N GLU A 222 -17.14 -8.14 15.04
CA GLU A 222 -16.88 -9.53 14.66
C GLU A 222 -16.63 -9.61 13.16
N PHE A 223 -15.60 -10.35 12.77
CA PHE A 223 -15.19 -10.50 11.38
C PHE A 223 -15.12 -11.98 10.99
N GLU A 224 -15.68 -12.30 9.82
CA GLU A 224 -15.48 -13.58 9.17
C GLU A 224 -14.21 -13.53 8.31
N LEU A 225 -13.17 -14.23 8.76
CA LEU A 225 -11.89 -14.35 8.04
C LEU A 225 -11.86 -15.59 7.15
N THR A 226 -12.64 -16.62 7.52
CA THR A 226 -12.84 -17.85 6.74
C THR A 226 -14.29 -18.29 6.81
N VAL A 227 -14.69 -19.22 5.95
CA VAL A 227 -16.07 -19.77 5.87
C VAL A 227 -16.58 -20.27 7.24
N ASN A 228 -15.68 -20.75 8.12
CA ASN A 228 -16.02 -21.29 9.45
C ASN A 228 -15.23 -20.64 10.61
N GLY A 229 -14.61 -19.48 10.39
CA GLY A 229 -13.70 -18.89 11.37
C GLY A 229 -13.96 -17.42 11.56
N LYS A 230 -14.57 -17.11 12.70
CA LYS A 230 -14.86 -15.76 13.16
C LYS A 230 -13.78 -15.28 14.11
N VAL A 231 -13.49 -13.99 14.04
CA VAL A 231 -12.59 -13.30 14.96
C VAL A 231 -13.31 -12.06 15.46
N TRP A 232 -13.45 -11.99 16.78
CA TRP A 232 -13.89 -10.78 17.45
C TRP A 232 -12.69 -9.87 17.71
N LEU A 233 -12.87 -8.57 17.49
CA LEU A 233 -11.89 -7.52 17.73
C LEU A 233 -12.52 -6.38 18.54
N GLY A 234 -11.83 -5.93 19.57
CA GLY A 234 -12.14 -4.72 20.32
C GLY A 234 -10.94 -3.79 20.36
N ILE A 235 -11.14 -2.50 20.06
CA ILE A 235 -10.10 -1.48 20.22
C ILE A 235 -10.49 -0.45 21.28
N LYS A 236 -9.49 0.02 22.02
CA LYS A 236 -9.62 1.09 23.00
C LYS A 236 -8.34 1.93 23.04
N LYS A 237 -8.51 3.20 23.39
CA LYS A 237 -7.41 4.13 23.64
C LYS A 237 -7.02 4.09 25.12
#